data_AF-A0A424W814-F1
#
_entry.id   AF-A0A424W814-F1
#
_cell.length_a   1.000
_cell.length_b   1.000
_cell.length_c   1.000
_cell.angle_alpha   90.00
_cell.angle_beta   90.00
_cell.angle_gamma   90.00
#
_symmetry.space_group_name_H-M   'P 1'
#
loop_
_entity.id
_entity.type
_entity.pdbx_description
1 polymer ?
#
loop_
_entity_poly.entity_id
_entity_poly.type
_entity_poly.pdbx_seq_one_letter_code
_entity_poly.pdbx_strand_id
1 'polypeptide(L)'
;MLDASDPEFLLTRPDEMRSALFELTHPDSHILVRDAADREMAVLILGVDKQAGEFFWRPRDYAGADFEQSDSMGLLSGTTFHFHATAYGGVQIRFRVQRPQIIHFDDGSAALVSPFPERLARIQRRKMFRASLIAAANVCRASWQATPNDKPYAFTIRDISVDGVGLRAGLAVSALPERGTVLENVQLDFGDQGKLNASLEVRNVYPVSGQPMVSSADPDEPAARHVSLTGEPPVSHLGAVFLNLDARQENWLQQVVWRLERGAQRN
;
A
#
# COMPACT_ATOMS: atom_id res chain seq x y z
N MET A 1 12.82 -0.04 14.45
CA MET A 1 11.46 0.18 13.94
C MET A 1 11.17 1.65 14.20
N LEU A 2 11.07 2.49 13.17
CA LEU A 2 10.85 3.93 13.36
C LEU A 2 9.48 4.12 14.00
N ASP A 3 9.44 4.78 15.16
CA ASP A 3 8.21 5.04 15.87
C ASP A 3 7.48 6.23 15.20
N ALA A 4 6.19 6.06 14.92
CA ALA A 4 5.38 7.13 14.34
C ALA A 4 5.14 8.29 15.33
N SER A 5 5.50 8.09 16.60
CA SER A 5 5.48 9.12 17.63
C SER A 5 6.72 10.03 17.63
N ASP A 6 7.75 9.72 16.84
CA ASP A 6 8.96 10.52 16.75
C ASP A 6 8.63 11.95 16.27
N PRO A 7 8.97 12.99 17.06
CA PRO A 7 8.65 14.37 16.71
C PRO A 7 9.22 14.80 15.36
N GLU A 8 10.27 14.17 14.84
CA GLU A 8 10.83 14.48 13.52
C GLU A 8 9.85 14.18 12.36
N PHE A 9 8.98 13.18 12.53
CA PHE A 9 8.01 12.79 11.49
C PHE A 9 6.63 13.43 11.69
N LEU A 10 6.44 14.19 12.76
CA LEU A 10 5.13 14.67 13.18
C LEU A 10 4.81 16.03 12.55
N LEU A 11 3.78 16.05 11.71
CA LEU A 11 3.19 17.26 11.16
C LEU A 11 2.05 17.74 12.06
N THR A 12 2.10 19.03 12.42
CA THR A 12 1.06 19.72 13.22
C THR A 12 0.55 20.99 12.55
N ARG A 13 1.21 21.46 11.48
CA ARG A 13 0.82 22.66 10.74
C ARG A 13 -0.23 22.32 9.68
N PRO A 14 -1.34 23.08 9.56
CA PRO A 14 -2.41 22.79 8.61
C PRO A 14 -1.96 22.66 7.14
N ASP A 15 -1.05 23.52 6.66
CA ASP A 15 -0.55 23.46 5.27
C ASP A 15 0.30 22.21 4.99
N GLU A 16 1.05 21.72 5.99
CA GLU A 16 1.85 20.49 5.89
C GLU A 16 0.93 19.26 5.92
N MET A 17 -0.07 19.26 6.80
CA MET A 17 -1.09 18.21 6.86
C MET A 17 -1.90 18.14 5.56
N ARG A 18 -2.30 19.29 5.01
CA ARG A 18 -2.96 19.36 3.71
C ARG A 18 -2.12 18.73 2.61
N SER A 19 -0.83 19.05 2.56
CA SER A 19 0.09 18.51 1.55
C SER A 19 0.23 16.99 1.68
N ALA A 20 0.33 16.48 2.91
CA ALA A 20 0.39 15.04 3.18
C ALA A 20 -0.93 14.31 2.84
N LEU A 21 -2.08 14.87 3.18
CA LEU A 21 -3.39 14.32 2.83
C LEU A 21 -3.62 14.36 1.31
N PHE A 22 -3.15 15.41 0.63
CA PHE A 22 -3.22 15.50 -0.83
C PHE A 22 -2.36 14.44 -1.51
N GLU A 23 -1.19 14.09 -0.96
CA GLU A 23 -0.37 12.97 -1.44
C GLU A 23 -1.16 11.64 -1.49
N LEU A 24 -2.12 11.48 -0.58
CA LEU A 24 -2.97 10.30 -0.50
C LEU A 24 -4.07 10.23 -1.56
N THR A 25 -4.33 11.30 -2.33
CA THR A 25 -5.23 11.25 -3.49
C THR A 25 -4.60 10.56 -4.69
N HIS A 26 -3.29 10.31 -4.66
CA HIS A 26 -2.60 9.62 -5.73
C HIS A 26 -3.15 8.18 -5.90
N PRO A 27 -3.45 7.71 -7.13
CA PRO A 27 -4.01 6.37 -7.36
C PRO A 27 -3.17 5.20 -6.83
N ASP A 28 -1.88 5.46 -6.63
CA ASP A 28 -0.92 4.47 -6.12
C ASP A 28 -0.90 4.37 -4.61
N SER A 29 -1.56 5.29 -3.92
CA SER A 29 -1.68 5.29 -2.47
C SER A 29 -2.52 4.11 -2.02
N HIS A 30 -2.03 3.40 -1.01
CA HIS A 30 -2.77 2.32 -0.36
C HIS A 30 -3.10 2.76 1.05
N ILE A 31 -4.38 2.80 1.36
CA ILE A 31 -4.88 3.46 2.57
C ILE A 31 -5.82 2.52 3.27
N LEU A 32 -5.54 2.31 4.54
CA LEU A 32 -6.32 1.46 5.42
C LEU A 32 -6.85 2.29 6.56
N VAL A 33 -8.10 2.04 6.89
CA VAL A 33 -8.75 2.63 8.04
C VAL A 33 -9.09 1.51 9.01
N ARG A 34 -8.69 1.67 10.27
CA ARG A 34 -9.17 0.87 11.38
C ARG A 34 -10.12 1.67 12.24
N ASP A 35 -11.20 1.05 12.68
CA ASP A 35 -12.08 1.64 13.69
C ASP A 35 -11.74 1.17 15.12
N ALA A 36 -12.51 1.64 16.09
CA ALA A 36 -12.35 1.27 17.50
C ALA A 36 -12.65 -0.22 17.82
N ALA A 37 -13.29 -0.95 16.91
CA ALA A 37 -13.54 -2.38 17.02
C ALA A 37 -12.47 -3.22 16.28
N ASP A 38 -11.37 -2.57 15.88
CA ASP A 38 -10.26 -3.13 15.10
C ASP A 38 -10.69 -3.77 13.77
N ARG A 39 -11.81 -3.27 13.20
CA ARG A 39 -12.21 -3.64 11.84
C ARG A 39 -11.41 -2.82 10.85
N GLU A 40 -10.87 -3.49 9.85
CA GLU A 40 -10.06 -2.86 8.81
C GLU A 40 -10.81 -2.76 7.49
N MET A 41 -10.74 -1.58 6.86
CA MET A 41 -11.27 -1.34 5.52
C MET A 41 -10.25 -0.61 4.65
N ALA A 42 -10.15 -1.02 3.38
CA ALA A 42 -9.41 -0.27 2.38
C ALA A 42 -10.23 0.92 1.90
N VAL A 43 -9.60 2.10 1.79
CA VAL A 43 -10.26 3.34 1.40
C VAL A 43 -9.51 4.08 0.31
N LEU A 44 -10.17 5.05 -0.29
CA LEU A 44 -9.60 6.04 -1.20
C LEU A 44 -9.82 7.43 -0.62
N ILE A 45 -8.80 8.30 -0.69
CA ILE A 45 -8.99 9.75 -0.48
C ILE A 45 -9.35 10.36 -1.83
N LEU A 46 -10.49 11.03 -1.88
CA LEU A 46 -11.05 11.64 -3.09
C LEU A 46 -10.53 13.05 -3.31
N GLY A 47 -10.31 13.79 -2.23
CA GLY A 47 -9.90 15.18 -2.29
C GLY A 47 -9.72 15.80 -0.92
N VAL A 48 -9.20 17.03 -0.92
CA VAL A 48 -8.89 17.80 0.29
C VAL A 48 -9.38 19.23 0.09
N ASP A 49 -10.22 19.72 1.01
CA ASP A 49 -10.67 21.10 1.06
C ASP A 49 -9.77 21.90 2.03
N LYS A 50 -9.03 22.86 1.46
CA LYS A 50 -8.15 23.74 2.24
C LYS A 50 -8.93 24.74 3.10
N GLN A 51 -10.04 25.26 2.60
CA GLN A 51 -10.79 26.33 3.25
C GLN A 51 -11.58 25.78 4.44
N ALA A 52 -12.23 24.62 4.26
CA ALA A 52 -12.95 23.94 5.33
C ALA A 52 -12.01 23.20 6.30
N GLY A 53 -10.80 22.83 5.84
CA GLY A 53 -9.89 21.99 6.62
C GLY A 53 -10.41 20.56 6.72
N GLU A 54 -10.96 20.04 5.63
CA GLU A 54 -11.64 18.76 5.54
C GLU A 54 -11.08 17.91 4.40
N PHE A 55 -11.21 16.60 4.50
CA PHE A 55 -10.89 15.69 3.40
C PHE A 55 -12.00 14.68 3.20
N PHE A 56 -12.15 14.25 1.94
CA PHE A 56 -13.21 13.35 1.50
C PHE A 56 -12.61 11.99 1.20
N TRP A 57 -13.30 10.94 1.63
CA TRP A 57 -12.85 9.58 1.45
C TRP A 57 -14.03 8.62 1.33
N ARG A 58 -13.78 7.43 0.79
CA ARG A 58 -14.80 6.37 0.72
C ARG A 58 -14.15 4.99 0.78
N PRO A 59 -14.90 3.95 1.19
CA PRO A 59 -14.46 2.58 1.03
C PRO A 59 -14.08 2.31 -0.44
N ARG A 60 -13.00 1.56 -0.64
CA ARG A 60 -12.56 1.15 -1.98
C ARG A 60 -13.62 0.27 -2.65
N ASP A 61 -14.21 -0.61 -1.85
CA ASP A 61 -15.39 -1.38 -2.23
C ASP A 61 -16.65 -0.54 -1.99
N TYR A 62 -16.90 0.39 -2.92
CA TYR A 62 -18.04 1.30 -2.84
C TYR A 62 -19.38 0.56 -2.96
N ALA A 63 -19.44 -0.49 -3.78
CA ALA A 63 -20.69 -1.20 -4.09
C ALA A 63 -21.26 -1.96 -2.88
N GLY A 64 -20.40 -2.46 -2.00
CA GLY A 64 -20.86 -3.04 -0.74
C GLY A 64 -21.07 -2.00 0.37
N ALA A 65 -20.64 -0.75 0.19
CA ALA A 65 -20.81 0.28 1.21
C ALA A 65 -22.27 0.78 1.24
N ASP A 66 -22.95 0.54 2.35
CA ASP A 66 -24.29 1.08 2.58
C ASP A 66 -24.18 2.47 3.21
N PHE A 67 -24.37 3.50 2.39
CA PHE A 67 -24.38 4.90 2.82
C PHE A 67 -25.78 5.38 3.26
N GLU A 68 -26.84 4.65 2.90
CA GLU A 68 -28.24 4.99 3.18
C GLU A 68 -28.63 4.57 4.60
N GLN A 69 -28.19 3.39 5.01
CA GLN A 69 -28.29 2.92 6.39
C GLN A 69 -26.91 3.09 7.02
N SER A 70 -26.73 4.22 7.72
CA SER A 70 -25.50 4.65 8.41
C SER A 70 -24.85 3.64 9.39
N ASP A 71 -25.34 2.40 9.47
CA ASP A 71 -24.95 1.37 10.41
C ASP A 71 -24.99 -0.08 9.86
N SER A 72 -25.26 -0.34 8.57
CA SER A 72 -25.47 -1.71 8.04
C SER A 72 -24.28 -2.66 8.20
N MET A 73 -23.12 -2.12 8.58
CA MET A 73 -21.95 -2.92 8.90
C MET A 73 -21.20 -2.46 10.16
N GLY A 74 -21.79 -1.51 10.89
CA GLY A 74 -21.24 -0.86 12.07
C GLY A 74 -19.93 -0.09 11.84
N LEU A 75 -19.44 0.08 10.61
CA LEU A 75 -18.16 0.73 10.33
C LEU A 75 -18.06 2.14 10.94
N LEU A 76 -19.20 2.84 11.07
CA LEU A 76 -19.28 4.17 11.69
C LEU A 76 -19.61 4.15 13.19
N SER A 77 -19.83 2.97 13.79
CA SER A 77 -20.10 2.86 15.23
C SER A 77 -18.88 3.27 16.07
N GLY A 78 -17.67 3.22 15.50
CA GLY A 78 -16.44 3.71 16.13
C GLY A 78 -16.45 5.23 16.37
N THR A 79 -15.73 5.67 17.40
CA THR A 79 -15.55 7.11 17.71
C THR A 79 -14.26 7.65 17.11
N THR A 80 -13.27 6.79 16.85
CA THR A 80 -11.96 7.16 16.31
C THR A 80 -11.57 6.19 15.20
N PHE A 81 -11.01 6.75 14.14
CA PHE A 81 -10.59 6.04 12.93
C PHE A 81 -9.09 6.25 12.72
N HIS A 82 -8.34 5.17 12.62
CA HIS A 82 -6.90 5.15 12.44
C HIS A 82 -6.54 4.91 10.98
N PHE A 83 -5.90 5.89 10.35
CA PHE A 83 -5.46 5.83 8.97
C PHE A 83 -4.01 5.35 8.91
N HIS A 84 -3.80 4.28 8.15
CA HIS A 84 -2.49 3.68 7.87
C HIS A 84 -2.31 3.69 6.36
N ALA A 85 -1.51 4.63 5.87
CA ALA A 85 -1.33 4.83 4.44
C ALA A 85 0.12 4.61 4.01
N THR A 86 0.27 4.00 2.83
CA THR A 86 1.48 4.04 2.03
C THR A 86 1.20 4.93 0.83
N ALA A 87 1.74 6.15 0.85
CA ALA A 87 1.58 7.11 -0.22
C ALA A 87 2.52 6.80 -1.41
N TYR A 88 2.39 7.59 -2.48
CA TYR A 88 3.29 7.51 -3.63
C TYR A 88 4.77 7.64 -3.21
N GLY A 89 5.67 6.92 -3.86
CA GLY A 89 7.08 6.86 -3.46
C GLY A 89 7.35 6.09 -2.16
N GLY A 90 6.30 5.55 -1.50
CA GLY A 90 6.38 4.68 -0.32
C GLY A 90 6.56 5.39 1.01
N VAL A 91 6.24 6.69 1.06
CA VAL A 91 6.09 7.44 2.31
C VAL A 91 4.98 6.80 3.14
N GLN A 92 5.23 6.57 4.43
CA GLN A 92 4.18 6.13 5.34
C GLN A 92 3.49 7.34 5.94
N ILE A 93 2.17 7.42 5.82
CA ILE A 93 1.36 8.48 6.41
C ILE A 93 0.40 7.84 7.41
N ARG A 94 0.44 8.29 8.67
CA ARG A 94 -0.41 7.77 9.74
C ARG A 94 -1.06 8.90 10.51
N PHE A 95 -2.35 8.79 10.74
CA PHE A 95 -3.10 9.78 11.51
C PHE A 95 -4.37 9.14 12.06
N ARG A 96 -5.09 9.88 12.89
CA ARG A 96 -6.41 9.49 13.37
C ARG A 96 -7.38 10.65 13.25
N VAL A 97 -8.64 10.33 13.02
CA VAL A 97 -9.74 11.30 13.00
C VAL A 97 -10.89 10.79 13.86
N GLN A 98 -11.75 11.72 14.28
CA GLN A 98 -13.01 11.38 14.92
C GLN A 98 -14.00 10.81 13.87
N ARG A 99 -15.19 10.42 14.33
CA ARG A 99 -16.26 9.93 13.45
C ARG A 99 -16.50 10.86 12.25
N PRO A 100 -16.46 10.36 11.01
CA PRO A 100 -16.76 11.14 9.82
C PRO A 100 -18.26 11.45 9.72
N GLN A 101 -18.61 12.43 8.89
CA GLN A 101 -19.99 12.63 8.43
C GLN A 101 -20.17 12.02 7.04
N ILE A 102 -21.39 11.61 6.71
CA ILE A 102 -21.74 11.17 5.36
C ILE A 102 -22.23 12.39 4.58
N ILE A 103 -21.74 12.55 3.36
CA ILE A 103 -22.24 13.52 2.39
C ILE A 103 -22.73 12.79 1.13
N HIS A 104 -23.76 13.33 0.50
CA HIS A 104 -24.30 12.84 -0.76
C HIS A 104 -24.10 13.92 -1.83
N PHE A 105 -23.70 13.48 -3.02
CA PHE A 105 -23.51 14.32 -4.19
C PHE A 105 -24.73 14.23 -5.12
N ASP A 106 -24.89 15.23 -5.99
CA ASP A 106 -26.01 15.31 -6.93
C ASP A 106 -26.07 14.16 -7.94
N ASP A 107 -24.93 13.49 -8.18
CA ASP A 107 -24.84 12.30 -9.05
C ASP A 107 -25.31 11.00 -8.36
N GLY A 108 -25.80 11.11 -7.11
CA GLY A 108 -26.23 9.99 -6.29
C GLY A 108 -25.10 9.23 -5.61
N SER A 109 -23.85 9.68 -5.74
CA SER A 109 -22.74 9.10 -5.00
C SER A 109 -22.63 9.68 -3.58
N ALA A 110 -21.96 8.96 -2.69
CA ALA A 110 -21.73 9.35 -1.32
C ALA A 110 -20.25 9.28 -0.95
N ALA A 111 -19.86 10.07 0.04
CA ALA A 111 -18.53 10.03 0.64
C ALA A 111 -18.59 10.31 2.14
N LEU A 112 -17.50 9.95 2.80
CA LEU A 112 -17.22 10.31 4.17
C LEU A 112 -16.36 11.57 4.18
N VAL A 113 -16.74 12.54 5.01
CA VAL A 113 -15.99 13.77 5.25
C VAL A 113 -15.43 13.74 6.66
N SER A 114 -14.17 14.14 6.79
CA SER A 114 -13.49 14.26 8.08
C SER A 114 -12.70 15.56 8.15
N PRO A 115 -12.62 16.20 9.33
CA PRO A 115 -11.72 17.32 9.52
C PRO A 115 -10.26 16.83 9.41
N PHE A 116 -9.34 17.76 9.16
CA PHE A 116 -7.92 17.48 9.25
C PHE A 116 -7.57 16.91 10.64
N PRO A 117 -6.65 15.95 10.71
CA PRO A 117 -6.21 15.44 11.99
C PRO A 117 -5.51 16.56 12.78
N GLU A 118 -5.51 16.47 14.11
CA GLU A 118 -4.70 17.38 14.93
C GLU A 118 -3.19 17.14 14.74
N ARG A 119 -2.83 15.89 14.39
CA ARG A 119 -1.47 15.40 14.28
C ARG A 119 -1.40 14.32 13.20
N LEU A 120 -0.40 14.39 12.33
CA LEU A 120 -0.17 13.41 11.27
C LEU A 120 1.32 13.04 11.22
N ALA A 121 1.63 11.74 11.27
CA ALA A 121 3.00 11.25 11.11
C ALA A 121 3.29 10.95 9.64
N ARG A 122 4.33 11.58 9.08
CA ARG A 122 4.80 11.39 7.70
C ARG A 122 6.23 10.88 7.72
N ILE A 123 6.41 9.59 7.44
CA ILE A 123 7.68 8.88 7.61
C ILE A 123 8.25 8.53 6.23
N GLN A 124 9.38 9.16 5.87
CA GLN A 124 10.12 8.86 4.65
C GLN A 124 11.41 8.10 4.97
N ARG A 125 11.37 6.76 4.83
CA ARG A 125 12.49 5.87 5.19
C ARG A 125 13.43 5.50 4.03
N ARG A 126 13.05 5.81 2.79
CA ARG A 126 13.79 5.37 1.60
C ARG A 126 14.86 6.39 1.24
N LYS A 127 16.11 5.92 1.11
CA LYS A 127 17.25 6.73 0.67
C LYS A 127 17.43 6.70 -0.86
N MET A 128 16.99 5.63 -1.50
CA MET A 128 17.08 5.43 -2.95
C MET A 128 15.73 5.66 -3.61
N PHE A 129 15.76 6.25 -4.81
CA PHE A 129 14.58 6.40 -5.65
C PHE A 129 14.04 5.03 -6.08
N ARG A 130 12.72 4.95 -6.22
CA ARG A 130 11.99 3.77 -6.70
C ARG A 130 11.14 4.17 -7.91
N ALA A 131 11.41 3.57 -9.06
CA ALA A 131 10.53 3.69 -10.22
C ALA A 131 9.24 2.89 -9.97
N SER A 132 8.10 3.51 -10.27
CA SER A 132 6.78 2.88 -10.18
C SER A 132 6.44 2.17 -11.50
N LEU A 133 5.97 0.92 -11.46
CA LEU A 133 5.67 0.10 -12.66
C LEU A 133 4.19 -0.25 -12.80
N ILE A 134 3.33 0.58 -12.24
CA ILE A 134 1.91 0.26 -12.06
C ILE A 134 1.16 0.30 -13.37
N ALA A 135 1.45 1.32 -14.18
CA ALA A 135 0.96 1.41 -15.55
C ALA A 135 1.44 0.24 -16.43
N ALA A 136 2.53 -0.43 -16.03
CA ALA A 136 3.12 -1.58 -16.71
C ALA A 136 2.85 -2.92 -16.00
N ALA A 137 1.87 -2.99 -15.09
CA ALA A 137 1.62 -4.16 -14.26
C ALA A 137 1.31 -5.44 -15.07
N ASN A 138 0.79 -5.31 -16.29
CA ASN A 138 0.50 -6.44 -17.17
C ASN A 138 1.74 -7.00 -17.87
N VAL A 139 2.81 -6.20 -17.96
CA VAL A 139 4.04 -6.49 -18.71
C VAL A 139 5.15 -6.93 -17.75
N CYS A 140 5.34 -6.20 -16.65
CA CYS A 140 6.46 -6.44 -15.74
C CYS A 140 6.11 -7.51 -14.71
N ARG A 141 6.79 -8.66 -14.79
CA ARG A 141 6.46 -9.86 -14.00
C ARG A 141 7.68 -10.44 -13.32
N ALA A 142 7.46 -11.11 -12.21
CA ALA A 142 8.48 -11.93 -11.57
C ALA A 142 7.98 -13.37 -11.42
N SER A 143 8.88 -14.34 -11.51
CA SER A 143 8.60 -15.72 -11.15
C SER A 143 9.71 -16.30 -10.28
N TRP A 144 9.31 -17.14 -9.34
CA TRP A 144 10.23 -17.83 -8.45
C TRP A 144 9.64 -19.19 -8.05
N GLN A 145 10.49 -20.19 -7.87
CA GLN A 145 10.10 -21.50 -7.36
C GLN A 145 11.11 -21.91 -6.30
N ALA A 146 10.61 -22.43 -5.18
CA ALA A 146 11.47 -22.86 -4.06
C ALA A 146 12.32 -24.07 -4.48
N THR A 147 11.69 -25.04 -5.15
CA THR A 147 12.37 -26.16 -5.78
C THR A 147 11.92 -26.32 -7.23
N PRO A 148 12.69 -27.02 -8.09
CA PRO A 148 12.32 -27.22 -9.50
C PRO A 148 10.99 -27.95 -9.75
N ASN A 149 10.48 -28.67 -8.75
CA ASN A 149 9.22 -29.40 -8.85
C ASN A 149 8.01 -28.64 -8.27
N ASP A 150 8.25 -27.52 -7.59
CA ASP A 150 7.16 -26.74 -7.01
C ASP A 150 6.45 -25.90 -8.05
N LYS A 151 5.17 -25.61 -7.80
CA LYS A 151 4.45 -24.61 -8.58
C LYS A 151 5.15 -23.25 -8.41
N PRO A 152 5.49 -22.54 -9.51
CA PRO A 152 6.15 -21.25 -9.40
C PRO A 152 5.17 -20.21 -8.84
N TYR A 153 5.70 -19.39 -7.93
CA TYR A 153 5.11 -18.13 -7.56
C TYR A 153 5.13 -17.18 -8.75
N ALA A 154 4.00 -16.55 -9.03
CA ALA A 154 3.86 -15.53 -10.04
C ALA A 154 3.58 -14.18 -9.38
N PHE A 155 4.36 -13.18 -9.76
CA PHE A 155 4.26 -11.82 -9.24
C PHE A 155 4.13 -10.82 -10.37
N THR A 156 3.45 -9.71 -10.09
CA THR A 156 3.62 -8.47 -10.86
C THR A 156 4.64 -7.58 -10.15
N ILE A 157 5.50 -6.91 -10.93
CA ILE A 157 6.48 -5.97 -10.39
C ILE A 157 5.78 -4.63 -10.17
N ARG A 158 5.72 -4.19 -8.91
CA ARG A 158 5.04 -2.96 -8.49
C ARG A 158 5.96 -1.75 -8.58
N ASP A 159 7.17 -1.89 -8.05
CA ASP A 159 8.19 -0.85 -8.02
C ASP A 159 9.58 -1.46 -8.01
N ILE A 160 10.58 -0.70 -8.45
CA ILE A 160 11.98 -1.12 -8.43
C ILE A 160 12.94 0.03 -8.14
N SER A 161 13.98 -0.28 -7.38
CA SER A 161 15.14 0.57 -7.14
C SER A 161 16.43 -0.19 -7.43
N VAL A 162 17.55 0.50 -7.29
CA VAL A 162 18.89 -0.09 -7.43
C VAL A 162 19.20 -1.13 -6.34
N ASP A 163 18.49 -1.10 -5.21
CA ASP A 163 18.73 -1.95 -4.04
C ASP A 163 17.60 -2.94 -3.73
N GLY A 164 16.44 -2.83 -4.40
CA GLY A 164 15.35 -3.77 -4.15
C GLY A 164 14.15 -3.61 -5.07
N VAL A 165 13.17 -4.47 -4.86
CA VAL A 165 11.97 -4.60 -5.69
C VAL A 165 10.73 -4.78 -4.81
N GLY A 166 9.62 -4.18 -5.22
CA GLY A 166 8.29 -4.42 -4.67
C GLY A 166 7.49 -5.33 -5.60
N LEU A 167 6.98 -6.44 -5.07
CA LEU A 167 6.21 -7.43 -5.80
C LEU A 167 4.76 -7.47 -5.30
N ARG A 168 3.83 -7.84 -6.19
CA ARG A 168 2.41 -8.06 -5.90
C ARG A 168 2.04 -9.48 -6.29
N ALA A 169 1.31 -10.16 -5.40
CA ALA A 169 0.79 -11.51 -5.64
C ALA A 169 -0.71 -11.57 -5.33
N GLY A 170 -1.45 -12.30 -6.16
CA GLY A 170 -2.84 -12.71 -5.87
C GLY A 170 -2.89 -13.90 -4.92
N LEU A 171 -2.14 -13.81 -3.81
CA LEU A 171 -2.02 -14.84 -2.77
C LEU A 171 -2.15 -14.17 -1.41
N ALA A 172 -2.66 -14.92 -0.43
CA ALA A 172 -2.65 -14.49 0.97
C ALA A 172 -1.23 -14.42 1.52
N VAL A 173 -1.02 -13.61 2.56
CA VAL A 173 0.31 -13.44 3.20
C VAL A 173 0.85 -14.78 3.70
N SER A 174 0.00 -15.62 4.29
CA SER A 174 0.36 -16.96 4.80
C SER A 174 0.83 -17.93 3.72
N ALA A 175 0.52 -17.65 2.45
CA ALA A 175 0.95 -18.44 1.32
C ALA A 175 2.22 -17.90 0.66
N LEU A 176 2.82 -16.82 1.17
CA LEU A 176 4.04 -16.21 0.61
C LEU A 176 5.28 -16.51 1.47
N PRO A 177 6.48 -16.46 0.87
CA PRO A 177 7.73 -16.60 1.62
C PRO A 177 7.86 -15.56 2.73
N GLU A 178 8.25 -16.01 3.93
CA GLU A 178 8.35 -15.15 5.11
C GLU A 178 9.54 -14.20 5.05
N ARG A 179 9.51 -13.16 5.90
CA ARG A 179 10.63 -12.23 6.07
C ARG A 179 11.92 -12.98 6.41
N GLY A 180 13.01 -12.58 5.76
CA GLY A 180 14.34 -13.20 5.90
C GLY A 180 14.56 -14.38 4.95
N THR A 181 13.52 -14.89 4.28
CA THR A 181 13.68 -15.91 3.26
C THR A 181 14.51 -15.38 2.09
N VAL A 182 15.46 -16.18 1.62
CA VAL A 182 16.23 -15.90 0.41
C VAL A 182 15.56 -16.63 -0.75
N LEU A 183 15.10 -15.86 -1.72
CA LEU A 183 14.56 -16.33 -2.99
C LEU A 183 15.72 -16.39 -3.98
N GLU A 184 16.28 -17.58 -4.19
CA GLU A 184 17.37 -17.75 -5.15
C GLU A 184 16.86 -17.77 -6.59
N ASN A 185 17.61 -17.19 -7.52
CA ASN A 185 17.34 -17.24 -8.96
C ASN A 185 15.93 -16.76 -9.36
N VAL A 186 15.46 -15.67 -8.74
CA VAL A 186 14.19 -15.02 -9.15
C VAL A 186 14.36 -14.47 -10.56
N GLN A 187 13.43 -14.83 -11.45
CA GLN A 187 13.38 -14.27 -12.79
C GLN A 187 12.53 -13.02 -12.78
N LEU A 188 13.14 -11.88 -13.11
CA LEU A 188 12.49 -10.58 -13.22
C LEU A 188 12.42 -10.19 -14.69
N ASP A 189 11.22 -9.98 -15.20
CA ASP A 189 10.96 -9.58 -16.57
C ASP A 189 10.37 -8.17 -16.59
N PHE A 190 11.08 -7.23 -17.21
CA PHE A 190 10.67 -5.83 -17.35
C PHE A 190 10.16 -5.54 -18.77
N GLY A 191 9.71 -6.57 -19.50
CA GLY A 191 9.27 -6.47 -20.88
C GLY A 191 10.39 -5.98 -21.79
N ASP A 192 10.13 -4.91 -22.54
CA ASP A 192 11.08 -4.33 -23.49
C ASP A 192 12.36 -3.81 -22.84
N GLN A 193 12.38 -3.63 -21.51
CA GLN A 193 13.58 -3.20 -20.78
C GLN A 193 14.54 -4.35 -20.47
N GLY A 194 14.14 -5.60 -20.74
CA GLY A 194 14.94 -6.81 -20.58
C GLY A 194 14.62 -7.60 -19.31
N LYS A 195 15.44 -8.62 -19.05
CA LYS A 195 15.27 -9.56 -17.94
C LYS A 195 16.48 -9.58 -17.02
N LEU A 196 16.25 -9.87 -15.75
CA LEU A 196 17.28 -10.04 -14.72
C LEU A 196 16.99 -11.29 -13.91
N ASN A 197 18.00 -12.13 -13.74
CA ASN A 197 17.98 -13.20 -12.75
C ASN A 197 18.79 -12.71 -11.53
N ALA A 198 18.17 -12.73 -10.35
CA ALA A 198 18.82 -12.29 -9.12
C ALA A 198 18.31 -13.06 -7.91
N SER A 199 19.15 -13.16 -6.89
CA SER A 199 18.71 -13.62 -5.57
C SER A 199 18.14 -12.45 -4.79
N LEU A 200 17.01 -12.66 -4.11
CA LEU A 200 16.31 -11.62 -3.35
C LEU A 200 16.15 -12.06 -1.89
N GLU A 201 16.34 -11.16 -0.92
CA GLU A 201 15.94 -11.44 0.47
C GLU A 201 14.64 -10.69 0.82
N VAL A 202 13.64 -11.43 1.29
CA VAL A 202 12.35 -10.88 1.69
C VAL A 202 12.53 -9.96 2.91
N ARG A 203 12.12 -8.69 2.78
CA ARG A 203 12.18 -7.70 3.86
C ARG A 203 10.85 -7.48 4.56
N ASN A 204 9.77 -7.52 3.79
CA ASN A 204 8.43 -7.37 4.31
C ASN A 204 7.44 -8.10 3.42
N VAL A 205 6.43 -8.68 4.06
CA VAL A 205 5.23 -9.19 3.40
C VAL A 205 4.07 -8.60 4.15
N TYR A 206 3.13 -8.00 3.43
CA TYR A 206 1.95 -7.44 4.05
C TYR A 206 0.76 -7.54 3.09
N PRO A 207 -0.44 -7.70 3.64
CA PRO A 207 -1.66 -7.79 2.85
C PRO A 207 -2.02 -6.44 2.23
N VAL A 208 -2.77 -6.44 1.13
CA VAL A 208 -3.15 -5.24 0.36
C VAL A 208 -4.66 -5.11 0.25
N SER A 209 -5.35 -6.20 -0.07
CA SER A 209 -6.82 -6.30 -0.13
C SER A 209 -7.26 -7.76 -0.03
N GLY A 210 -8.56 -7.99 0.17
CA GLY A 210 -9.17 -9.31 0.14
C GLY A 210 -8.78 -10.27 1.28
N GLN A 211 -8.16 -9.76 2.35
CA GLN A 211 -7.74 -10.54 3.52
C GLN A 211 -7.49 -9.64 4.73
N PRO A 212 -7.51 -10.18 5.97
CA PRO A 212 -7.12 -9.46 7.18
C PRO A 212 -5.75 -8.83 7.07
N MET A 213 -5.65 -7.56 7.49
CA MET A 213 -4.45 -6.77 7.26
C MET A 213 -3.45 -6.84 8.40
N VAL A 214 -3.89 -7.39 9.53
CA VAL A 214 -3.08 -7.86 10.65
C VAL A 214 -3.31 -9.35 10.81
N SER A 215 -2.24 -10.16 10.73
CA SER A 215 -2.24 -11.44 11.46
C SER A 215 -1.78 -11.12 12.88
N SER A 216 -2.61 -11.41 13.88
CA SER A 216 -2.13 -11.43 15.27
C SER A 216 -0.92 -12.36 15.32
N ALA A 217 0.16 -11.90 15.96
CA ALA A 217 1.31 -12.76 16.23
C ALA A 217 1.02 -13.74 17.38
N ASP A 218 -0.04 -13.46 18.14
CA ASP A 218 -0.55 -14.28 19.22
C ASP A 218 -1.72 -15.16 18.71
N PRO A 219 -1.59 -16.50 18.74
CA PRO A 219 -2.64 -17.42 18.28
C PRO A 219 -3.91 -17.38 19.15
N ASP A 220 -3.85 -16.85 20.37
CA ASP A 220 -5.00 -16.72 21.27
C ASP A 220 -5.73 -15.37 21.11
N GLU A 221 -5.15 -14.41 20.39
CA GLU A 221 -5.77 -13.11 20.12
C GLU A 221 -6.67 -13.20 18.87
N PRO A 222 -7.98 -12.89 18.99
CA PRO A 222 -8.89 -13.00 17.87
C PRO A 222 -8.44 -12.08 16.74
N ALA A 223 -8.14 -12.66 15.58
CA ALA A 223 -7.68 -11.92 14.41
C ALA A 223 -8.65 -10.77 14.09
N ALA A 224 -8.09 -9.60 13.81
CA ALA A 224 -8.84 -8.43 13.34
C ALA A 224 -9.79 -8.85 12.21
N ARG A 225 -11.09 -8.54 12.36
CA ARG A 225 -12.08 -8.92 11.35
C ARG A 225 -11.89 -8.02 10.13
N HIS A 226 -11.35 -8.60 9.06
CA HIS A 226 -11.38 -7.95 7.75
C HIS A 226 -12.81 -7.83 7.29
N VAL A 227 -13.20 -6.63 6.90
CA VAL A 227 -14.48 -6.41 6.28
C VAL A 227 -14.25 -6.21 4.78
N SER A 228 -14.14 -7.32 4.06
CA SER A 228 -14.25 -7.32 2.59
C SER A 228 -15.73 -7.28 2.26
N LEU A 229 -16.16 -6.17 1.70
CA LEU A 229 -17.56 -5.84 1.46
C LEU A 229 -18.21 -6.72 0.38
N THR A 230 -17.40 -7.20 -0.57
CA THR A 230 -17.82 -8.06 -1.69
C THR A 230 -17.05 -9.37 -1.81
N GLY A 231 -16.11 -9.66 -0.89
CA GLY A 231 -15.33 -10.92 -0.91
C GLY A 231 -14.20 -10.94 -1.94
N GLU A 232 -13.54 -9.80 -2.18
CA GLU A 232 -12.39 -9.71 -3.09
C GLU A 232 -11.31 -10.77 -2.79
N PRO A 233 -10.64 -11.35 -3.82
CA PRO A 233 -9.56 -12.29 -3.62
C PRO A 233 -8.36 -11.64 -2.93
N PRO A 234 -7.56 -12.41 -2.16
CA PRO A 234 -6.44 -11.86 -1.41
C PRO A 234 -5.35 -11.34 -2.36
N VAL A 235 -4.92 -10.11 -2.10
CA VAL A 235 -3.74 -9.51 -2.72
C VAL A 235 -2.73 -9.17 -1.64
N SER A 236 -1.47 -9.51 -1.87
CA SER A 236 -0.37 -9.23 -0.93
C SER A 236 0.79 -8.49 -1.61
N HIS A 237 1.54 -7.74 -0.80
CA HIS A 237 2.85 -7.21 -1.14
C HIS A 237 3.95 -8.12 -0.65
N LEU A 238 5.01 -8.25 -1.44
CA LEU A 238 6.30 -8.76 -0.99
C LEU A 238 7.37 -7.75 -1.39
N GLY A 239 8.00 -7.11 -0.41
CA GLY A 239 9.13 -6.23 -0.61
C GLY A 239 10.43 -6.98 -0.37
N ALA A 240 11.34 -6.99 -1.33
CA ALA A 240 12.63 -7.67 -1.23
C ALA A 240 13.79 -6.76 -1.63
N VAL A 241 15.00 -7.14 -1.20
CA VAL A 241 16.27 -6.49 -1.58
C VAL A 241 17.10 -7.44 -2.42
N PHE A 242 17.86 -6.90 -3.36
CA PHE A 242 18.78 -7.69 -4.17
C PHE A 242 19.97 -8.18 -3.33
N LEU A 243 20.39 -9.41 -3.55
CA LEU A 243 21.60 -9.99 -2.97
C LEU A 243 22.65 -10.21 -4.06
N ASN A 244 23.91 -9.95 -3.71
CA ASN A 244 25.10 -10.33 -4.48
C ASN A 244 25.04 -9.94 -5.97
N LEU A 245 24.53 -8.74 -6.28
CA LEU A 245 24.58 -8.22 -7.65
C LEU A 245 26.04 -8.02 -8.06
N ASP A 246 26.39 -8.45 -9.26
CA ASP A 246 27.67 -8.07 -9.87
C ASP A 246 27.59 -6.65 -10.45
N ALA A 247 28.76 -6.05 -10.73
CA ALA A 247 28.84 -4.69 -11.26
C ALA A 247 28.08 -4.50 -12.59
N ARG A 248 27.92 -5.56 -13.40
CA ARG A 248 27.16 -5.50 -14.65
C ARG A 248 25.66 -5.43 -14.36
N GLN A 249 25.17 -6.24 -13.43
CA GLN A 249 23.78 -6.27 -13.00
C GLN A 249 23.39 -4.95 -12.32
N GLU A 250 24.25 -4.40 -11.46
CA GLU A 250 24.03 -3.09 -10.82
C GLU A 250 23.91 -1.96 -11.86
N ASN A 251 24.87 -1.88 -12.80
CA ASN A 251 24.84 -0.89 -13.88
C ASN A 251 23.60 -1.04 -14.76
N TRP A 252 23.23 -2.27 -15.09
CA TRP A 252 22.02 -2.55 -15.86
C TRP A 252 20.77 -2.11 -15.10
N LEU A 253 20.68 -2.41 -13.81
CA LEU A 253 19.55 -2.06 -12.95
C LEU A 253 19.38 -0.54 -12.83
N GLN A 254 20.49 0.20 -12.65
CA GLN A 254 20.48 1.67 -12.67
C GLN A 254 19.89 2.22 -13.97
N GLN A 255 20.31 1.68 -15.13
CA GLN A 255 19.79 2.12 -16.42
C GLN A 255 18.30 1.79 -16.60
N VAL A 256 17.86 0.61 -16.14
CA VAL A 256 16.44 0.21 -16.21
C VAL A 256 15.59 1.13 -15.34
N VAL A 257 15.98 1.38 -14.09
CA VAL A 257 15.27 2.29 -13.18
C VAL A 257 15.12 3.67 -13.81
N TRP A 258 16.19 4.21 -14.38
CA TRP A 258 16.18 5.52 -15.04
C TRP A 258 15.30 5.55 -16.30
N ARG A 259 15.33 4.50 -17.14
CA ARG A 259 14.46 4.43 -18.33
C ARG A 259 12.99 4.35 -17.95
N LEU A 260 12.66 3.57 -16.93
CA LEU A 260 11.28 3.44 -16.42
C LEU A 260 10.77 4.77 -15.86
N GLU A 261 11.61 5.50 -15.12
CA GLU A 261 11.27 6.83 -14.63
C GLU A 261 10.97 7.80 -15.78
N ARG A 262 11.86 7.88 -16.79
CA ARG A 262 11.68 8.75 -17.95
C ARG A 262 10.45 8.38 -18.79
N GLY A 263 10.13 7.09 -18.88
CA GLY A 263 8.93 6.61 -19.55
C GLY A 263 7.66 7.05 -18.82
N ALA A 264 7.66 6.98 -17.49
CA ALA A 264 6.53 7.39 -16.66
C ALA A 264 6.24 8.90 -16.70
N GLN A 265 7.24 9.75 -16.96
CA GLN A 265 7.08 11.20 -17.07
C GLN A 265 6.52 11.69 -18.43
N ARG A 266 6.44 10.80 -19.44
CA ARG A 266 5.98 11.13 -20.80
C ARG A 266 4.53 10.75 -21.07
N ASN A 267 3.92 9.99 -20.15
CA ASN A 267 2.51 9.59 -20.17
C ASN A 267 1.73 10.36 -19.11
#